data_AF-A0A316X5E1-F1
#
_entry.id   AF-A0A316X5E1-F1
#
_cell.length_a   1.000
_cell.length_b   1.000
_cell.length_c   1.000
_cell.angle_alpha   90.00
_cell.angle_beta   90.00
_cell.angle_gamma   90.00
#
_symmetry.space_group_name_H-M   'P 1'
#
loop_
_entity.id
_entity.type
_entity.pdbx_description
1 polymer ?
#
loop_
_entity_poly.entity_id
_entity_poly.type
_entity_poly.pdbx_seq_one_letter_code
_entity_poly.pdbx_strand_id
1 'polypeptide(L)'
;MNELIKYLLSFLLFTQISCQEKKDDKKTKTMTKYEWTEGTSAPLGYPMEVYKGGIECEGGEWVGLSFGIIQGDDSWGAINHGMGNGFKSLPARLDFVWMSYMENQFYMIDTAIDTAKIKEYFSKGYQIKATSGSGNIKHLNYKEICVGMAPGGVVVVWVVGVGVQ
;
A
#
# COMPACT_ATOMS: atom_id res chain seq x y z
N MET A 1 40.16 9.99 -46.27
CA MET A 1 39.13 9.94 -45.20
C MET A 1 39.17 11.28 -44.50
N ASN A 2 38.22 12.17 -44.81
CA ASN A 2 38.28 13.59 -44.42
C ASN A 2 38.43 13.74 -42.90
N GLU A 3 39.28 14.67 -42.46
CA GLU A 3 39.47 14.98 -41.03
C GLU A 3 38.13 15.33 -40.36
N LEU A 4 37.21 15.95 -41.10
CA LEU A 4 35.84 16.21 -40.67
C LEU A 4 35.05 14.93 -40.29
N ILE A 5 35.25 13.84 -41.03
CA ILE A 5 34.59 12.55 -40.79
C ILE A 5 35.16 11.89 -39.52
N LYS A 6 36.47 12.05 -39.26
CA LYS A 6 37.09 11.57 -38.01
C LYS A 6 36.56 12.31 -36.79
N TYR A 7 36.37 13.63 -36.87
CA TYR A 7 35.79 14.40 -35.77
C TYR A 7 34.31 14.07 -35.54
N LEU A 8 33.53 13.83 -36.61
CA LEU A 8 32.13 13.42 -36.50
C LEU A 8 31.97 12.03 -35.85
N LEU A 9 32.83 11.07 -36.21
CA LEU A 9 32.87 9.73 -35.60
C LEU A 9 33.33 9.77 -34.14
N SER A 10 34.26 10.66 -33.79
CA SER A 10 34.72 10.86 -32.41
C SER A 10 33.60 11.43 -31.51
N PHE A 11 32.80 12.37 -32.01
CA PHE A 11 31.69 12.97 -31.27
C PHE A 11 30.55 11.99 -30.97
N LEU A 12 30.31 11.00 -31.84
CA LEU A 12 29.30 9.95 -31.65
C LEU A 12 29.64 8.94 -30.54
N LEU A 13 30.91 8.83 -30.13
CA LEU A 13 31.35 7.91 -29.08
C LEU A 13 31.18 8.47 -27.66
N PHE A 14 31.03 9.79 -27.49
CA PHE A 14 30.92 10.43 -26.17
C PHE A 14 29.49 10.49 -25.60
N THR A 15 28.45 10.20 -26.39
CA THR A 15 27.06 10.29 -25.91
C THR A 15 26.55 9.03 -25.20
N GLN A 16 27.36 7.97 -25.08
CA GLN A 16 26.98 6.71 -24.44
C GLN A 16 27.38 6.60 -22.95
N ILE A 17 27.91 7.67 -22.34
CA ILE A 17 28.17 7.72 -20.88
C ILE A 17 26.96 8.32 -20.14
N SER A 18 25.76 8.14 -20.67
CA SER A 18 24.50 8.47 -19.99
C SER A 18 24.24 7.42 -18.90
N CYS A 19 24.34 7.86 -17.64
CA CYS A 19 23.88 7.19 -16.42
C CYS A 19 24.04 5.66 -16.37
N GLN A 20 25.25 5.19 -16.07
CA GLN A 20 25.35 4.03 -15.19
C GLN A 20 25.04 4.52 -13.77
N GLU A 21 23.76 4.56 -13.39
CA GLU A 21 23.42 4.54 -11.96
C GLU A 21 24.12 3.30 -11.37
N LYS A 22 25.00 3.54 -10.41
CA LYS A 22 25.52 2.47 -9.58
C LYS A 22 24.32 1.86 -8.87
N LYS A 23 23.86 0.72 -9.36
CA LYS A 23 23.05 -0.19 -8.55
C LYS A 23 23.98 -0.67 -7.45
N ASP A 24 23.98 0.05 -6.34
CA ASP A 24 24.44 -0.52 -5.09
C ASP A 24 23.63 -1.81 -4.92
N ASP A 25 24.31 -2.94 -4.92
CA ASP A 25 23.75 -4.24 -4.52
C ASP A 25 23.33 -4.10 -3.06
N LYS A 26 22.15 -3.50 -2.87
CA LYS A 26 21.48 -3.37 -1.59
C LYS A 26 21.17 -4.80 -1.20
N LYS A 27 22.06 -5.39 -0.38
CA LYS A 27 21.89 -6.69 0.29
C LYS A 27 20.40 -6.86 0.57
N THR A 28 19.74 -7.72 -0.20
CA THR A 28 18.30 -7.92 -0.09
C THR A 28 18.04 -8.48 1.28
N LYS A 29 17.74 -7.60 2.25
CA LYS A 29 17.38 -8.01 3.60
C LYS A 29 16.11 -8.83 3.42
N THR A 30 16.19 -10.14 3.63
CA THR A 30 15.03 -11.01 3.56
C THR A 30 14.02 -10.54 4.60
N MET A 31 12.92 -9.95 4.14
CA MET A 31 11.86 -9.47 5.03
C MET A 31 10.94 -10.62 5.40
N THR A 32 10.44 -10.61 6.63
CA THR A 32 9.39 -11.53 7.06
C THR A 32 8.12 -11.24 6.25
N LYS A 33 7.53 -12.29 5.67
CA LYS A 33 6.27 -12.20 4.95
C LYS A 33 5.12 -12.72 5.80
N TYR A 34 3.97 -12.10 5.64
CA TYR A 34 2.73 -12.41 6.32
C TYR A 34 1.65 -12.66 5.28
N GLU A 35 0.68 -13.53 5.58
CA GLU A 35 -0.50 -13.69 4.75
C GLU A 35 -1.50 -12.58 5.10
N TRP A 36 -1.72 -11.64 4.18
CA TRP A 36 -2.71 -10.58 4.35
C TRP A 36 -3.25 -10.03 3.05
N THR A 37 -4.33 -9.25 3.18
CA THR A 37 -5.06 -8.61 2.08
C THR A 37 -5.19 -7.12 2.34
N GLU A 38 -4.83 -6.32 1.36
CA GLU A 38 -5.09 -4.90 1.32
C GLU A 38 -6.55 -4.62 0.98
N GLY A 39 -7.04 -3.49 1.47
CA GLY A 39 -8.27 -2.94 0.94
C GLY A 39 -8.44 -1.48 1.19
N THR A 40 -9.47 -0.91 0.57
CA THR A 40 -9.79 0.51 0.66
C THR A 40 -11.17 0.71 1.25
N SER A 41 -11.35 1.83 1.97
CA SER A 41 -12.64 2.22 2.53
C SER A 41 -12.85 3.73 2.44
N ALA A 42 -14.12 4.14 2.55
CA ALA A 42 -14.51 5.53 2.60
C ALA A 42 -15.71 5.69 3.55
N PRO A 43 -15.88 6.85 4.21
CA PRO A 43 -17.04 7.11 5.05
C PRO A 43 -18.35 7.07 4.28
N LEU A 44 -19.43 6.75 5.01
CA LEU A 44 -20.78 6.70 4.46
C LEU A 44 -21.15 8.00 3.72
N GLY A 45 -21.54 7.89 2.45
CA GLY A 45 -21.95 9.02 1.60
C GLY A 45 -20.80 9.79 0.97
N TYR A 46 -19.56 9.33 1.12
CA TYR A 46 -18.36 9.96 0.54
C TYR A 46 -17.64 8.98 -0.38
N PRO A 47 -18.14 8.75 -1.61
CA PRO A 47 -17.46 7.89 -2.56
C PRO A 47 -16.06 8.42 -2.89
N MET A 48 -15.10 7.51 -2.99
CA MET A 48 -13.68 7.79 -3.24
C MET A 48 -13.12 6.81 -4.27
N GLU A 49 -12.08 7.19 -5.00
CA GLU A 49 -11.37 6.27 -5.90
C GLU A 49 -9.86 6.53 -5.85
N VAL A 50 -9.06 5.47 -5.67
CA VAL A 50 -7.61 5.57 -5.85
C VAL A 50 -7.30 5.60 -7.34
N TYR A 51 -6.88 6.76 -7.82
CA TYR A 51 -6.52 6.98 -9.23
C TYR A 51 -5.23 6.25 -9.60
N LYS A 52 -4.20 6.35 -8.76
CA LYS A 52 -2.94 5.63 -8.94
C LYS A 52 -2.17 5.51 -7.64
N GLY A 53 -1.34 4.47 -7.55
CA GLY A 53 -0.42 4.27 -6.45
C GLY A 53 -0.88 3.17 -5.49
N GLY A 54 -0.29 3.15 -4.29
CA GLY A 54 -0.67 2.24 -3.23
C GLY A 54 0.27 2.28 -2.05
N ILE A 55 0.79 1.10 -1.68
CA ILE A 55 1.57 0.86 -0.48
C ILE A 55 2.94 0.31 -0.88
N GLU A 56 4.00 0.96 -0.41
CA GLU A 56 5.34 0.40 -0.41
C GLU A 56 5.54 -0.38 0.90
N CYS A 57 5.85 -1.66 0.78
CA CYS A 57 6.09 -2.56 1.89
C CYS A 57 7.60 -2.71 2.16
N GLU A 58 7.96 -3.27 3.33
CA GLU A 58 9.36 -3.51 3.68
C GLU A 58 10.11 -4.24 2.56
N GLY A 59 11.30 -3.77 2.21
CA GLY A 59 12.10 -4.35 1.13
C GLY A 59 11.69 -3.91 -0.27
N GLY A 60 10.78 -2.96 -0.41
CA GLY A 60 10.37 -2.35 -1.69
C GLY A 60 9.32 -3.15 -2.45
N GLU A 61 8.66 -4.12 -1.81
CA GLU A 61 7.51 -4.82 -2.37
C GLU A 61 6.34 -3.83 -2.52
N TRP A 62 5.66 -3.83 -3.67
CA TRP A 62 4.62 -2.86 -3.98
C TRP A 62 3.23 -3.50 -4.01
N VAL A 63 2.27 -2.85 -3.37
CA VAL A 63 0.86 -3.25 -3.34
C VAL A 63 0.00 -2.11 -3.86
N GLY A 64 -0.64 -2.29 -5.01
CA GLY A 64 -1.54 -1.28 -5.59
C GLY A 64 -2.86 -1.18 -4.82
N LEU A 65 -3.47 0.02 -4.80
CA LEU A 65 -4.78 0.27 -4.17
C LEU A 65 -5.87 0.71 -5.16
N SER A 66 -5.57 0.74 -6.46
CA SER A 66 -6.54 1.12 -7.48
C SER A 66 -7.45 -0.06 -7.82
N PHE A 67 -8.60 -0.11 -7.16
CA PHE A 67 -9.61 -1.18 -7.31
C PHE A 67 -10.94 -0.69 -7.90
N GLY A 68 -11.00 0.58 -8.29
CA GLY A 68 -12.22 1.28 -8.71
C GLY A 68 -12.85 2.11 -7.59
N ILE A 69 -14.11 2.49 -7.80
CA ILE A 69 -14.86 3.37 -6.89
C ILE A 69 -15.23 2.63 -5.61
N ILE A 70 -14.78 3.19 -4.48
CA ILE A 70 -15.22 2.87 -3.14
C ILE A 70 -16.53 3.63 -2.91
N GLN A 71 -17.64 2.91 -2.79
CA GLN A 71 -18.97 3.53 -2.76
C GLN A 71 -19.23 4.36 -1.51
N GLY A 72 -18.59 4.01 -0.38
CA GLY A 72 -18.87 4.62 0.92
C GLY A 72 -20.30 4.27 1.35
N ASP A 73 -20.66 2.99 1.30
CA ASP A 73 -21.97 2.45 1.65
C ASP A 73 -21.96 1.58 2.92
N ASP A 74 -20.77 1.26 3.44
CA ASP A 74 -20.55 0.56 4.71
C ASP A 74 -19.79 1.43 5.74
N SER A 75 -19.51 0.86 6.91
CA SER A 75 -18.74 1.46 7.98
C SER A 75 -17.33 1.82 7.50
N TRP A 76 -16.85 3.00 7.88
CA TRP A 76 -15.48 3.41 7.57
C TRP A 76 -14.48 2.45 8.24
N GLY A 77 -13.56 1.88 7.45
CA GLY A 77 -12.66 0.80 7.87
C GLY A 77 -13.11 -0.61 7.45
N ALA A 78 -14.34 -0.78 6.95
CA ALA A 78 -14.75 -2.02 6.29
C ALA A 78 -14.13 -2.11 4.89
N ILE A 79 -13.53 -3.26 4.57
CA ILE A 79 -12.87 -3.49 3.28
C ILE A 79 -13.90 -3.96 2.26
N ASN A 80 -14.14 -3.15 1.22
CA ASN A 80 -15.02 -3.49 0.10
C ASN A 80 -14.27 -4.01 -1.14
N HIS A 81 -12.95 -3.79 -1.22
CA HIS A 81 -12.14 -4.09 -2.40
C HIS A 81 -10.73 -4.52 -2.01
N GLY A 82 -10.19 -5.54 -2.68
CA GLY A 82 -8.81 -6.02 -2.52
C GLY A 82 -8.47 -7.05 -3.61
N MET A 83 -7.21 -7.14 -4.03
CA MET A 83 -6.79 -8.07 -5.11
C MET A 83 -6.53 -9.51 -4.63
N GLY A 84 -6.94 -9.83 -3.40
CA GLY A 84 -6.88 -11.17 -2.81
C GLY A 84 -5.70 -11.38 -1.86
N ASN A 85 -5.82 -12.43 -1.04
CA ASN A 85 -4.82 -12.79 -0.04
C ASN A 85 -3.48 -13.14 -0.68
N GLY A 86 -2.38 -12.65 -0.10
CA GLY A 86 -1.04 -13.02 -0.53
C GLY A 86 0.01 -12.96 0.59
N PHE A 87 1.15 -13.61 0.37
CA PHE A 87 2.30 -13.53 1.27
C PHE A 87 3.18 -12.33 0.92
N LYS A 88 3.05 -11.26 1.69
CA LYS A 88 3.69 -9.95 1.44
C LYS A 88 4.41 -9.48 2.70
N SER A 89 5.47 -8.68 2.54
CA SER A 89 6.05 -7.96 3.67
C SER A 89 5.08 -6.90 4.20
N LEU A 90 5.36 -6.32 5.37
CA LEU A 90 4.43 -5.37 5.98
C LEU A 90 4.55 -3.97 5.36
N PRO A 91 3.44 -3.20 5.33
CA PRO A 91 3.44 -1.81 4.87
C PRO A 91 4.47 -0.91 5.58
N ALA A 92 5.13 -0.04 4.82
CA ALA A 92 6.12 0.91 5.31
C ALA A 92 5.86 2.36 4.89
N ARG A 93 5.23 2.57 3.73
CA ARG A 93 4.91 3.91 3.23
C ARG A 93 3.65 3.86 2.36
N LEU A 94 2.84 4.90 2.47
CA LEU A 94 1.72 5.16 1.55
C LEU A 94 2.20 6.15 0.49
N ASP A 95 1.90 5.84 -0.77
CA ASP A 95 2.22 6.69 -1.92
C ASP A 95 1.15 6.51 -3.00
N PHE A 96 0.14 7.38 -2.95
CA PHE A 96 -0.98 7.31 -3.89
C PHE A 96 -1.72 8.64 -4.04
N VAL A 97 -2.47 8.71 -5.12
CA VAL A 97 -3.39 9.80 -5.46
C VAL A 97 -4.81 9.24 -5.48
N TRP A 98 -5.74 9.94 -4.83
CA TRP A 98 -7.16 9.56 -4.83
C TRP A 98 -8.05 10.75 -5.13
N MET A 99 -9.25 10.45 -5.64
CA MET A 99 -10.30 11.41 -5.93
C MET A 99 -11.38 11.33 -4.85
N SER A 100 -11.77 12.49 -4.32
CA SER A 100 -13.00 12.66 -3.55
C SER A 100 -14.09 13.18 -4.47
N TYR A 101 -15.11 12.36 -4.72
CA TYR A 101 -16.20 12.75 -5.63
C TYR A 101 -17.08 13.85 -5.05
N MET A 102 -17.30 13.82 -3.72
CA MET A 102 -18.11 14.83 -3.04
C MET A 102 -17.43 16.20 -2.97
N GLU A 103 -16.10 16.22 -2.92
CA GLU A 103 -15.32 17.47 -2.93
C GLU A 103 -14.86 17.86 -4.33
N ASN A 104 -15.06 16.98 -5.32
CA ASN A 104 -14.58 17.12 -6.70
C ASN A 104 -13.08 17.48 -6.78
N GLN A 105 -12.26 16.79 -6.00
CA GLN A 105 -10.84 17.12 -5.83
C GLN A 105 -9.97 15.86 -5.71
N PHE A 106 -8.76 15.95 -6.27
CA PHE A 106 -7.70 15.00 -6.02
C PHE A 106 -6.88 15.37 -4.78
N TYR A 107 -6.52 14.35 -4.00
CA TYR A 107 -5.54 14.42 -2.95
C TYR A 107 -4.37 13.48 -3.26
N MET A 108 -3.24 13.74 -2.62
CA MET A 108 -2.03 12.94 -2.75
C MET A 108 -1.42 12.76 -1.36
N ILE A 109 -0.98 11.54 -1.10
CA ILE A 109 -0.24 11.20 0.11
C ILE A 109 1.07 10.54 -0.29
N ASP A 110 2.13 10.97 0.37
CA ASP A 110 3.46 10.38 0.34
C ASP A 110 3.98 10.45 1.78
N THR A 111 3.86 9.35 2.51
CA THR A 111 4.28 9.34 3.91
C THR A 111 4.63 7.96 4.41
N ALA A 112 5.69 7.88 5.22
CA ALA A 112 6.02 6.67 5.97
C ALA A 112 4.95 6.40 7.03
N ILE A 113 4.69 5.12 7.30
CA ILE A 113 3.75 4.68 8.34
C ILE A 113 4.46 3.80 9.35
N ASP A 114 3.83 3.60 10.51
CA ASP A 114 4.43 2.86 11.63
C ASP A 114 4.36 1.34 11.40
N THR A 115 5.31 0.82 10.61
CA THR A 115 5.47 -0.61 10.37
C THR A 115 5.66 -1.40 11.66
N ALA A 116 6.32 -0.82 12.67
CA ALA A 116 6.56 -1.51 13.93
C ALA A 116 5.25 -1.78 14.67
N LYS A 117 4.34 -0.81 14.68
CA LYS A 117 2.98 -0.96 15.23
C LYS A 117 2.15 -1.99 14.45
N ILE A 118 2.22 -1.98 13.12
CA ILE A 118 1.54 -3.00 12.31
C ILE A 118 2.08 -4.40 12.65
N LYS A 119 3.40 -4.53 12.74
CA LYS A 119 4.06 -5.78 13.11
C LYS A 119 3.66 -6.27 14.49
N GLU A 120 3.49 -5.35 15.45
CA GLU A 120 3.01 -5.68 16.80
C GLU A 120 1.62 -6.34 16.74
N TYR A 121 0.67 -5.76 16.00
CA TYR A 121 -0.65 -6.36 15.83
C TYR A 121 -0.58 -7.74 15.16
N PHE A 122 0.15 -7.86 14.05
CA PHE A 122 0.32 -9.13 13.34
C PHE A 122 0.98 -10.22 14.19
N SER A 123 1.90 -9.84 15.09
CA SER A 123 2.57 -10.78 15.98
C SER A 123 1.71 -11.16 17.19
N LYS A 124 0.89 -10.23 17.69
CA LYS A 124 0.06 -10.44 18.89
C LYS A 124 -1.27 -11.13 18.60
N GLY A 125 -1.85 -10.94 17.42
CA GLY A 125 -3.23 -11.36 17.14
C GLY A 125 -4.24 -10.67 18.07
N TYR A 126 -5.44 -11.23 18.16
CA TYR A 126 -6.53 -10.76 19.01
C TYR A 126 -7.40 -11.93 19.50
N GLN A 127 -8.27 -11.63 20.46
CA GLN A 127 -9.15 -12.61 21.08
C GLN A 127 -10.62 -12.25 20.82
N ILE A 128 -11.42 -13.24 20.42
CA ILE A 128 -12.87 -13.11 20.28
C ILE A 128 -13.58 -14.16 21.11
N LYS A 129 -14.81 -13.86 21.54
CA LYS A 129 -15.69 -14.88 22.13
C LYS A 129 -16.22 -15.79 21.03
N ALA A 130 -16.17 -17.09 21.25
CA ALA A 130 -16.71 -18.07 20.33
C ALA A 130 -18.22 -17.87 20.16
N THR A 131 -18.67 -17.76 18.91
CA THR A 131 -20.08 -17.57 18.54
C THR A 131 -20.97 -18.76 18.90
N SER A 132 -20.40 -19.92 19.25
CA SER A 132 -21.12 -21.15 19.61
C SER A 132 -21.82 -21.12 20.97
N GLY A 133 -21.93 -19.96 21.63
CA GLY A 133 -22.59 -19.82 22.93
C GLY A 133 -21.84 -20.45 24.12
N SER A 134 -20.69 -21.11 23.87
CA SER A 134 -19.89 -21.76 24.93
C SER A 134 -19.11 -20.76 25.80
N GLY A 135 -19.04 -19.49 25.41
CA GLY A 135 -18.26 -18.46 26.11
C GLY A 135 -16.73 -18.59 25.96
N ASN A 136 -16.26 -19.61 25.23
CA ASN A 136 -14.82 -19.86 25.05
C ASN A 136 -14.16 -18.71 24.29
N ILE A 137 -12.95 -18.35 24.70
CA ILE A 137 -12.14 -17.34 24.01
C ILE A 137 -11.32 -18.04 22.92
N LYS A 138 -11.39 -17.50 21.70
CA LYS A 138 -10.59 -17.94 20.56
C LYS A 138 -9.56 -16.87 20.22
N HIS A 139 -8.32 -17.31 20.03
CA HIS A 139 -7.26 -16.47 19.49
C HIS A 139 -7.32 -16.49 17.96
N LEU A 140 -7.20 -15.33 17.33
CA LEU A 140 -7.19 -15.14 15.89
C LEU A 140 -6.06 -14.18 15.49
N ASN A 141 -5.63 -14.27 14.24
CA ASN A 141 -4.65 -13.37 13.66
C ASN A 141 -5.33 -12.28 12.83
N TYR A 142 -4.72 -11.10 12.81
CA TYR A 142 -5.03 -10.09 11.81
C TYR A 142 -4.55 -10.57 10.44
N LYS A 143 -5.34 -10.27 9.41
CA LYS A 143 -5.11 -10.78 8.05
C LYS A 143 -5.44 -9.74 6.97
N GLU A 144 -5.78 -8.53 7.39
CA GLU A 144 -6.27 -7.49 6.50
C GLU A 144 -5.66 -6.14 6.90
N ILE A 145 -5.39 -5.30 5.91
CA ILE A 145 -4.94 -3.92 6.11
C ILE A 145 -5.84 -3.02 5.28
N CYS A 146 -6.62 -2.16 5.94
CA CYS A 146 -7.54 -1.24 5.29
C CYS A 146 -6.93 0.16 5.23
N VAL A 147 -6.96 0.81 4.07
CA VAL A 147 -6.62 2.22 3.88
C VAL A 147 -7.91 3.00 3.62
N GLY A 148 -8.34 3.77 4.62
CA GLY A 148 -9.53 4.62 4.53
C GLY A 148 -9.20 6.03 4.11
N MET A 149 -9.87 6.51 3.08
CA MET A 149 -9.82 7.91 2.66
C MET A 149 -11.09 8.62 3.10
N ALA A 150 -10.97 9.83 3.64
CA ALA A 150 -12.08 10.64 4.10
C ALA A 150 -11.95 12.09 3.60
N PRO A 151 -13.05 12.87 3.65
CA PRO A 151 -13.03 14.28 3.25
C PRO A 151 -11.97 15.11 3.96
N GLY A 152 -11.53 16.19 3.32
CA GLY A 152 -10.47 17.06 3.83
C GLY A 152 -9.07 16.46 3.73
N GLY A 153 -8.88 15.38 2.98
CA GLY A 153 -7.59 14.75 2.75
C GLY A 153 -7.13 13.79 3.85
N VAL A 154 -8.04 13.32 4.70
CA VAL A 154 -7.72 12.41 5.81
C VAL A 154 -7.51 10.99 5.30
N VAL A 155 -6.44 10.34 5.77
CA VAL A 155 -6.15 8.92 5.52
C VAL A 155 -5.95 8.18 6.84
N VAL A 156 -6.59 7.03 6.98
CA VAL A 156 -6.46 6.14 8.16
C VAL A 156 -6.05 4.74 7.69
N VAL A 157 -5.16 4.10 8.45
CA VAL A 157 -4.77 2.70 8.22
C VAL A 157 -5.27 1.85 9.38
N TRP A 158 -6.09 0.85 9.10
CA TRP A 158 -6.51 -0.16 10.08
C TRP A 158 -5.80 -1.49 9.85
N VAL A 159 -5.53 -2.18 10.95
CA VAL A 159 -5.15 -3.59 10.95
C VAL A 159 -6.39 -4.38 11.31
N VAL A 160 -6.94 -5.10 10.33
CA VAL A 160 -8.31 -5.61 10.39
C VAL A 160 -8.32 -7.11 10.67
N GLY A 161 -9.24 -7.49 11.56
CA GLY A 161 -9.58 -8.85 11.92
C GLY A 161 -11.10 -9.03 11.91
N VAL A 162 -11.56 -10.26 12.08
CA VAL A 162 -12.99 -10.58 12.12
C VAL A 162 -13.62 -9.86 13.31
N GLY A 163 -14.47 -8.88 13.01
CA GLY A 163 -15.21 -8.09 14.01
C GLY A 163 -14.34 -7.13 14.83
N VAL A 164 -13.10 -6.86 14.42
CA VAL A 164 -12.18 -5.92 15.07
C VAL A 164 -11.38 -5.14 14.04
N GLN A 165 -11.23 -3.84 14.24
CA GLN A 165 -10.44 -2.94 13.41
C GLN A 165 -9.87 -1.79 14.24
#